data_AF-A0A4R8RPD1-F1
#
_entry.id   AF-A0A4R8RPD1-F1
#
_cell.length_a   1.000
_cell.length_b   1.000
_cell.length_c   1.000
_cell.angle_alpha   90.00
_cell.angle_beta   90.00
_cell.angle_gamma   90.00
#
_symmetry.space_group_name_H-M   'P 1'
#
loop_
_entity.id
_entity.type
_entity.pdbx_description
1 polymer ?
#
loop_
_entity_poly.entity_id
_entity_poly.type
_entity_poly.pdbx_seq_one_letter_code
_entity_poly.pdbx_strand_id
1 'polypeptide(L)'
;MPKSLAKTLNQINMLRAQEVLGPSRWRTEEGLLAVLKSLEEASLESWAVEAATNATVWLAPGLSDDEHTRAAWKALMAAFLNATVLYAINSLAGLIGTSKRESLDRDSHPSTSHKGSAAFEALLLAIQFLLDQRVQQQEPNVHPASAATSAGLLHKFVIWPMVVGGIQAALVHHDEKNIAYLCAGMQAIGEELGTVSMIDGARLVDKLWRSHKNGFEPTSWDGLFDGAPLFLM
;
A
#
# COMPACT_ATOMS: atom_id res chain seq x y z
N MET A 1 -6.80 9.59 -7.77
CA MET A 1 -5.37 9.30 -7.60
C MET A 1 -4.56 10.41 -8.26
N PRO A 2 -3.48 10.92 -7.64
CA PRO A 2 -2.61 11.94 -8.26
C PRO A 2 -2.00 11.44 -9.58
N LYS A 3 -1.85 12.31 -10.58
CA LYS A 3 -1.30 11.94 -11.90
C LYS A 3 0.15 11.43 -11.84
N SER A 4 0.96 12.05 -10.98
CA SER A 4 2.34 11.65 -10.71
C SER A 4 2.43 10.21 -10.22
N LEU A 5 1.58 9.82 -9.26
CA LEU A 5 1.52 8.47 -8.72
C LEU A 5 1.16 7.45 -9.81
N ALA A 6 0.19 7.77 -10.67
CA ALA A 6 -0.21 6.90 -11.78
C ALA A 6 0.94 6.70 -12.77
N LYS A 7 1.66 7.76 -13.09
CA LYS A 7 2.84 7.71 -13.96
C LYS A 7 3.92 6.81 -13.37
N THR A 8 4.18 6.92 -12.07
CA THR A 8 5.19 6.10 -11.39
C THR A 8 4.82 4.63 -11.37
N LEU A 9 3.56 4.29 -11.07
CA LEU A 9 3.07 2.90 -11.13
C LEU A 9 3.22 2.30 -12.54
N ASN A 10 2.84 3.05 -13.57
CA ASN A 10 3.04 2.63 -14.96
C ASN A 10 4.53 2.42 -15.29
N GLN A 11 5.41 3.29 -14.79
CA GLN A 11 6.85 3.14 -14.98
C GLN A 11 7.39 1.86 -14.31
N ILE A 12 6.96 1.55 -13.09
CA ILE A 12 7.31 0.29 -12.41
C ILE A 12 6.85 -0.90 -13.23
N ASN A 13 5.61 -0.90 -13.72
CA ASN A 13 5.05 -1.98 -14.52
C ASN A 13 5.76 -2.16 -15.86
N MET A 14 6.15 -1.06 -16.52
CA MET A 14 6.95 -1.11 -17.75
C MET A 14 8.32 -1.71 -17.50
N LEU A 15 9.01 -1.32 -16.43
CA LEU A 15 10.31 -1.88 -16.06
C LEU A 15 10.19 -3.37 -15.73
N ARG A 16 9.15 -3.77 -14.99
CA ARG A 16 8.84 -5.18 -14.71
C ARG A 16 8.62 -5.99 -15.99
N ALA A 17 7.80 -5.47 -16.91
CA ALA A 17 7.54 -6.14 -18.19
C ALA A 17 8.80 -6.26 -19.05
N GLN A 18 9.66 -5.25 -19.05
CA GLN A 18 10.94 -5.29 -19.76
C GLN A 18 11.88 -6.36 -19.20
N GLU A 19 11.95 -6.53 -17.87
CA GLU A 19 12.76 -7.57 -17.24
C GLU A 19 12.30 -8.98 -17.65
N VAL A 20 10.98 -9.20 -17.76
CA VAL A 20 10.43 -10.49 -18.24
C VAL A 20 10.78 -10.75 -19.72
N LEU A 21 10.75 -9.71 -20.56
CA LEU A 21 11.01 -9.83 -22.01
C LEU A 21 12.49 -9.88 -22.37
N GLY A 22 13.36 -9.29 -21.55
CA GLY A 22 14.80 -9.19 -21.79
C GLY A 22 15.56 -8.84 -20.52
N PRO A 23 15.92 -9.83 -19.68
CA PRO A 23 16.51 -9.60 -18.37
C PRO A 23 17.77 -8.74 -18.44
N SER A 24 17.79 -7.62 -17.71
CA SER A 24 18.94 -6.72 -17.67
C SER A 24 19.04 -6.06 -16.31
N ARG A 25 19.77 -6.73 -15.41
CA ARG A 25 19.97 -6.31 -14.00
C ARG A 25 20.35 -4.83 -13.86
N TRP A 26 21.26 -4.34 -14.70
CA TRP A 26 21.69 -2.94 -14.68
C TRP A 26 20.55 -1.95 -14.97
N ARG A 27 19.72 -2.22 -15.99
CA ARG A 27 18.59 -1.34 -16.35
C ARG A 27 17.50 -1.35 -15.30
N THR A 28 17.27 -2.50 -14.68
CA THR A 28 16.26 -2.67 -13.64
C THR A 28 16.68 -1.96 -12.35
N GLU A 29 17.98 -1.99 -12.01
CA GLU A 29 18.55 -1.28 -10.86
C GLU A 29 18.57 0.24 -11.06
N GLU A 30 19.02 0.73 -12.21
CA GLU A 30 18.93 2.16 -12.58
C GLU A 30 17.47 2.65 -12.59
N GLY A 31 16.57 1.83 -13.15
CA GLY A 31 15.14 2.10 -13.18
C GLY A 31 14.53 2.21 -11.78
N LEU A 32 14.88 1.28 -10.87
CA LEU A 32 14.45 1.31 -9.48
C LEU A 32 14.95 2.57 -8.77
N LEU A 33 16.23 2.92 -8.91
CA LEU A 33 16.78 4.13 -8.28
C LEU A 33 16.09 5.40 -8.78
N ALA A 34 15.81 5.49 -10.08
CA ALA A 34 15.07 6.60 -10.68
C ALA A 34 13.63 6.71 -10.14
N VAL A 35 12.94 5.57 -10.01
CA VAL A 35 11.59 5.50 -9.43
C VAL A 35 11.61 5.95 -7.97
N LEU A 36 12.53 5.43 -7.16
CA LEU A 36 12.64 5.78 -5.74
C LEU A 36 12.95 7.27 -5.56
N LYS A 37 13.86 7.83 -6.35
CA LYS A 37 14.15 9.26 -6.33
C LYS A 37 12.91 10.10 -6.68
N SER A 38 12.15 9.70 -7.69
CA SER A 38 10.91 10.41 -8.05
C SER A 38 9.84 10.34 -6.95
N LEU A 39 9.80 9.26 -6.17
CA LEU A 39 8.88 9.11 -5.04
C LEU A 39 9.33 9.94 -3.83
N GLU A 40 10.64 10.09 -3.61
CA GLU A 40 11.20 10.96 -2.56
C GLU A 40 10.92 12.44 -2.81
N GLU A 41 10.89 12.85 -4.07
CA GLU A 41 10.57 14.22 -4.48
C GLU A 41 9.05 14.51 -4.47
N ALA A 42 8.22 13.52 -4.15
CA ALA A 42 6.77 13.68 -4.11
C ALA A 42 6.30 14.54 -2.93
N SER A 43 5.41 15.51 -3.20
CA SER A 43 4.75 16.29 -2.15
C SER A 43 3.40 15.68 -1.78
N LEU A 44 3.32 15.14 -0.56
CA LEU A 44 2.08 14.61 0.00
C LEU A 44 0.99 15.68 0.11
N GLU A 45 1.36 16.93 0.47
CA GLU A 45 0.44 18.07 0.45
C GLU A 45 -0.16 18.30 -0.94
N SER A 46 0.69 18.38 -1.97
CA SER A 46 0.25 18.61 -3.34
C SER A 46 -0.66 17.49 -3.83
N TRP A 47 -0.29 16.24 -3.54
CA TRP A 47 -1.10 15.06 -3.88
C TRP A 47 -2.43 15.04 -3.16
N ALA A 48 -2.47 15.42 -1.88
CA ALA A 48 -3.68 15.49 -1.08
C ALA A 48 -4.65 16.53 -1.65
N VAL A 49 -4.15 17.71 -2.02
CA VAL A 49 -4.95 18.78 -2.65
C VAL A 49 -5.47 18.32 -4.02
N GLU A 50 -4.62 17.73 -4.86
CA GLU A 50 -5.02 17.21 -6.18
C GLU A 50 -6.10 16.12 -6.04
N ALA A 51 -5.88 15.16 -5.14
CA ALA A 51 -6.80 14.06 -4.90
C ALA A 51 -8.14 14.56 -4.35
N ALA A 52 -8.12 15.45 -3.35
CA ALA A 52 -9.33 16.06 -2.80
C ALA A 52 -10.12 16.81 -3.86
N THR A 53 -9.44 17.65 -4.66
CA THR A 53 -10.06 18.42 -5.75
C THR A 53 -10.75 17.49 -6.75
N ASN A 54 -10.06 16.43 -7.19
CA ASN A 54 -10.63 15.48 -8.14
C ASN A 54 -11.75 14.62 -7.54
N ALA A 55 -11.70 14.35 -6.23
CA ALA A 55 -12.67 13.52 -5.52
C ALA A 55 -13.98 14.26 -5.22
N THR A 56 -14.01 15.60 -5.25
CA THR A 56 -15.25 16.39 -5.11
C THR A 56 -16.33 15.99 -6.12
N VAL A 57 -15.94 15.44 -7.28
CA VAL A 57 -16.84 14.92 -8.31
C VAL A 57 -17.49 13.58 -7.91
N TRP A 58 -16.83 12.78 -7.09
CA TRP A 58 -17.21 11.40 -6.77
C TRP A 58 -17.78 11.22 -5.36
N LEU A 59 -17.42 12.08 -4.42
CA LEU A 59 -17.79 11.96 -3.01
C LEU A 59 -19.01 12.81 -2.60
N ALA A 60 -19.88 13.18 -3.55
CA ALA A 60 -21.02 14.08 -3.36
C ALA A 60 -20.61 15.51 -2.92
N PRO A 61 -21.45 16.54 -3.12
CA PRO A 61 -21.14 17.90 -2.69
C PRO A 61 -21.31 17.98 -1.18
N GLY A 62 -20.20 18.10 -0.43
CA GLY A 62 -20.28 18.23 1.03
C GLY A 62 -19.03 17.84 1.81
N LEU A 63 -17.87 17.67 1.16
CA LEU A 63 -16.66 17.42 1.93
C LEU A 63 -16.31 18.65 2.75
N SER A 64 -16.31 18.49 4.06
CA SER A 64 -15.81 19.51 4.98
C SER A 64 -14.32 19.75 4.71
N ASP A 65 -13.91 20.98 4.44
CA ASP A 65 -12.48 21.37 4.32
C ASP A 65 -11.89 21.72 5.71
N ASP A 66 -12.22 20.88 6.70
CA ASP A 66 -11.66 21.01 8.04
C ASP A 66 -10.29 20.32 8.13
N GLU A 67 -9.59 20.62 9.22
CA GLU A 67 -8.25 20.11 9.48
C GLU A 67 -8.18 18.57 9.52
N HIS A 68 -9.21 17.89 10.06
CA HIS A 68 -9.24 16.43 10.13
C HIS A 68 -9.40 15.83 8.75
N THR A 69 -10.26 16.41 7.91
CA THR A 69 -10.42 15.96 6.51
C THR A 69 -9.12 16.16 5.72
N ARG A 70 -8.43 17.30 5.90
CA ARG A 70 -7.12 17.54 5.27
C ARG A 70 -6.05 16.56 5.76
N ALA A 71 -6.01 16.27 7.06
CA ALA A 71 -5.10 15.29 7.64
C ALA A 71 -5.36 13.88 7.11
N ALA A 72 -6.62 13.47 6.99
CA ALA A 72 -7.00 12.18 6.44
C ALA A 72 -6.62 12.04 4.96
N TRP A 73 -6.74 13.11 4.15
CA TRP A 73 -6.23 13.11 2.77
C TRP A 73 -4.71 12.93 2.72
N LYS A 74 -3.97 13.62 3.60
CA LYS A 74 -2.52 13.43 3.70
C LYS A 74 -2.15 12.01 4.10
N ALA A 75 -2.85 11.44 5.10
CA ALA A 75 -2.64 10.06 5.53
C ALA A 75 -2.92 9.07 4.38
N LEU A 76 -4.01 9.27 3.63
CA LEU A 76 -4.30 8.44 2.46
C LEU A 76 -3.18 8.53 1.41
N MET A 77 -2.69 9.73 1.11
CA MET A 77 -1.58 9.89 0.15
C MET A 77 -0.28 9.29 0.69
N ALA A 78 -0.02 9.37 2.00
CA ALA A 78 1.12 8.72 2.62
C ALA A 78 1.02 7.19 2.50
N ALA A 79 -0.16 6.61 2.71
CA ALA A 79 -0.37 5.18 2.52
C ALA A 79 -0.08 4.76 1.06
N PHE A 80 -0.59 5.49 0.07
CA PHE A 80 -0.33 5.20 -1.33
C PHE A 80 1.13 5.38 -1.73
N LEU A 81 1.80 6.43 -1.24
CA LEU A 81 3.21 6.69 -1.51
C LEU A 81 4.07 5.53 -1.00
N ASN A 82 3.91 5.17 0.27
CA ASN A 82 4.72 4.14 0.91
C ASN A 82 4.42 2.74 0.36
N ALA A 83 3.15 2.43 0.08
CA ALA A 83 2.82 1.19 -0.61
C ALA A 83 3.44 1.12 -2.03
N THR A 84 3.58 2.26 -2.71
CA THR A 84 4.24 2.33 -4.03
C THR A 84 5.75 2.16 -3.93
N VAL A 85 6.39 2.68 -2.88
CA VAL A 85 7.81 2.41 -2.59
C VAL A 85 8.03 0.93 -2.36
N LEU A 86 7.21 0.29 -1.53
CA LEU A 86 7.29 -1.16 -1.27
C LEU A 86 7.04 -1.97 -2.55
N TYR A 87 6.02 -1.59 -3.33
CA TYR A 87 5.72 -2.21 -4.61
C TYR A 87 6.90 -2.11 -5.59
N ALA A 88 7.54 -0.94 -5.72
CA ALA A 88 8.70 -0.74 -6.57
C ALA A 88 9.88 -1.62 -6.15
N ILE A 89 10.19 -1.63 -4.85
CA ILE A 89 11.29 -2.45 -4.29
C ILE A 89 11.00 -3.93 -4.57
N ASN A 90 9.83 -4.42 -4.18
CA ASN A 90 9.51 -5.85 -4.31
C ASN A 90 9.37 -6.30 -5.77
N SER A 91 8.91 -5.42 -6.68
CA SER A 91 8.74 -5.74 -8.10
C SER A 91 10.05 -5.70 -8.89
N LEU A 92 10.97 -4.77 -8.57
CA LEU A 92 12.18 -4.54 -9.37
C LEU A 92 13.44 -5.09 -8.70
N ALA A 93 13.54 -5.05 -7.38
CA ALA A 93 14.63 -5.69 -6.65
C ALA A 93 14.33 -7.16 -6.33
N GLY A 94 13.11 -7.63 -6.59
CA GLY A 94 12.61 -8.95 -6.18
C GLY A 94 12.09 -8.97 -4.76
N LEU A 95 11.24 -9.95 -4.44
CA LEU A 95 10.66 -10.11 -3.11
C LEU A 95 11.77 -10.47 -2.10
N ILE A 96 11.97 -9.59 -1.12
CA ILE A 96 12.96 -9.76 -0.05
C ILE A 96 12.57 -11.01 0.76
N GLY A 97 13.52 -11.93 0.99
CA GLY A 97 13.29 -13.12 1.83
C GLY A 97 13.05 -14.47 1.11
N THR A 98 13.38 -14.59 -0.19
CA THR A 98 13.29 -15.87 -0.92
C THR A 98 14.67 -16.52 -1.05
N SER A 99 14.77 -17.81 -0.68
CA SER A 99 15.99 -18.62 -0.53
C SER A 99 16.89 -18.71 -1.77
N LYS A 100 16.37 -18.45 -2.98
CA LYS A 100 17.20 -18.36 -4.19
C LYS A 100 18.17 -17.16 -4.20
N ARG A 101 18.05 -16.24 -3.24
CA ARG A 101 18.98 -15.11 -3.10
C ARG A 101 20.10 -15.32 -2.09
N GLU A 102 20.12 -16.42 -1.31
CA GLU A 102 21.23 -16.68 -0.37
C GLU A 102 22.59 -16.86 -1.09
N SER A 103 22.60 -17.14 -2.40
CA SER A 103 23.84 -17.09 -3.22
C SER A 103 24.13 -15.76 -3.90
N LEU A 104 23.25 -14.76 -3.74
CA LEU A 104 23.32 -13.41 -4.38
C LEU A 104 23.40 -12.28 -3.35
N ASP A 105 23.50 -12.62 -2.05
CA ASP A 105 23.39 -11.73 -0.90
C ASP A 105 24.68 -10.96 -0.56
N ARG A 106 25.42 -10.51 -1.58
CA ARG A 106 26.58 -9.62 -1.34
C ARG A 106 26.35 -8.16 -1.73
N ASP A 107 25.33 -7.88 -2.56
CA ASP A 107 25.06 -6.52 -3.08
C ASP A 107 23.58 -6.13 -2.99
N SER A 108 22.83 -6.64 -2.01
CA SER A 108 21.56 -6.04 -1.62
C SER A 108 21.87 -4.65 -1.06
N HIS A 109 21.79 -3.60 -1.88
CA HIS A 109 22.16 -2.24 -1.49
C HIS A 109 21.53 -1.88 -0.13
N PRO A 110 22.33 -1.55 0.91
CA PRO A 110 21.81 -1.25 2.25
C PRO A 110 20.78 -0.11 2.26
N SER A 111 20.78 0.74 1.23
CA SER A 111 19.80 1.80 1.02
C SER A 111 18.38 1.30 0.73
N THR A 112 18.19 0.18 0.03
CA THR A 112 16.83 -0.31 -0.33
C THR A 112 16.15 -1.01 0.84
N SER A 113 16.90 -1.78 1.64
CA SER A 113 16.39 -2.42 2.85
C SER A 113 15.95 -1.39 3.91
N HIS A 114 16.77 -0.37 4.15
CA HIS A 114 16.42 0.73 5.05
C HIS A 114 15.19 1.51 4.54
N LYS A 115 15.15 1.85 3.24
CA LYS A 115 13.98 2.52 2.64
C LYS A 115 12.72 1.66 2.71
N GLY A 116 12.82 0.36 2.48
CA GLY A 116 11.71 -0.57 2.61
C GLY A 116 11.14 -0.62 4.03
N SER A 117 12.01 -0.71 5.04
CA SER A 117 11.59 -0.70 6.45
C SER A 117 10.92 0.62 6.84
N ALA A 118 11.52 1.76 6.47
CA ALA A 118 10.94 3.08 6.73
C ALA A 118 9.59 3.27 6.03
N ALA A 119 9.46 2.81 4.78
CA ALA A 119 8.21 2.87 4.05
C ALA A 119 7.14 1.97 4.69
N PHE A 120 7.50 0.78 5.17
CA PHE A 120 6.58 -0.10 5.87
C PHE A 120 6.02 0.52 7.15
N GLU A 121 6.89 1.08 8.00
CA GLU A 121 6.45 1.78 9.22
C GLU A 121 5.54 2.98 8.91
N ALA A 122 5.94 3.81 7.94
CA ALA A 122 5.14 4.96 7.53
C ALA A 122 3.78 4.56 6.93
N LEU A 123 3.73 3.44 6.19
CA LEU A 123 2.50 2.86 5.67
C LEU A 123 1.56 2.42 6.81
N LEU A 124 2.09 1.69 7.80
CA LEU A 124 1.29 1.23 8.95
C LEU A 124 0.72 2.40 9.75
N LEU A 125 1.54 3.42 10.04
CA LEU A 125 1.08 4.63 10.74
C LEU A 125 -0.03 5.36 9.97
N ALA A 126 0.10 5.46 8.65
CA ALA A 126 -0.90 6.10 7.80
C ALA A 126 -2.22 5.32 7.77
N ILE A 127 -2.15 3.98 7.65
CA ILE A 127 -3.33 3.10 7.72
C ILE A 127 -3.99 3.21 9.10
N GLN A 128 -3.19 3.16 10.16
CA GLN A 128 -3.68 3.26 11.53
C GLN A 128 -4.43 4.57 11.75
N PHE A 129 -3.87 5.70 11.31
CA PHE A 129 -4.54 6.99 11.41
C PHE A 129 -5.93 6.98 10.73
N LEU A 130 -6.04 6.41 9.53
CA LEU A 130 -7.31 6.32 8.80
C LEU A 130 -8.33 5.42 9.50
N LEU A 131 -7.89 4.29 10.06
CA LEU A 131 -8.76 3.36 10.78
C LEU A 131 -9.18 3.89 12.17
N ASP A 132 -8.31 4.60 12.87
CA ASP A 132 -8.62 5.22 14.17
C ASP A 132 -9.66 6.33 14.00
N GLN A 133 -9.55 7.14 12.93
CA GLN A 133 -10.56 8.14 12.56
C GLN A 133 -11.93 7.51 12.29
N ARG A 134 -11.98 6.33 11.67
CA ARG A 134 -13.22 5.57 11.47
C ARG A 134 -13.87 5.19 12.80
N VAL A 135 -13.10 4.67 13.76
CA VAL A 135 -13.63 4.23 15.07
C VAL A 135 -14.20 5.41 15.86
N GLN A 136 -13.50 6.54 15.86
CA GLN A 136 -13.94 7.76 16.56
C GLN A 136 -15.28 8.30 16.04
N GLN A 137 -15.60 8.10 14.76
CA GLN A 137 -16.90 8.50 14.20
C GLN A 137 -18.05 7.53 14.52
N GLN A 138 -17.75 6.29 14.89
CA GLN A 138 -18.77 5.30 15.24
C GLN A 138 -19.24 5.41 16.70
N GLU A 139 -18.61 6.24 17.53
CA GLU A 139 -19.00 6.42 18.92
C GLU A 139 -20.29 7.26 19.07
N PRO A 140 -21.34 6.73 19.74
CA PRO A 140 -22.70 7.30 19.72
C PRO A 140 -22.90 8.61 20.51
N ASN A 141 -21.87 9.18 21.14
CA ASN A 141 -21.99 10.32 22.06
C ASN A 141 -21.40 11.64 21.54
N VAL A 142 -20.89 11.71 20.30
CA VAL A 142 -20.46 12.98 19.70
C VAL A 142 -21.63 13.56 18.89
N HIS A 143 -22.08 14.76 19.27
CA HIS A 143 -23.27 15.43 18.74
C HIS A 143 -23.50 15.24 17.21
N PRO A 144 -24.72 14.90 16.77
CA PRO A 144 -25.02 14.59 15.36
C PRO A 144 -25.14 15.84 14.46
N ALA A 145 -24.40 16.91 14.76
CA ALA A 145 -24.54 18.22 14.11
C ALA A 145 -23.33 18.69 13.29
N SER A 146 -22.23 17.93 13.22
CA SER A 146 -21.18 18.21 12.26
C SER A 146 -21.42 17.35 11.03
N ALA A 147 -21.57 17.97 9.85
CA ALA A 147 -21.64 17.29 8.57
C ALA A 147 -20.66 16.12 8.56
N ALA A 148 -21.09 14.91 8.17
CA ALA A 148 -20.27 13.70 8.15
C ALA A 148 -18.85 14.04 7.69
N THR A 149 -17.91 14.17 8.62
CA THR A 149 -16.59 14.71 8.28
C THR A 149 -15.94 13.68 7.38
N SER A 150 -15.60 14.10 6.18
CA SER A 150 -15.24 13.19 5.10
C SER A 150 -13.96 12.43 5.38
N ALA A 151 -13.18 12.91 6.36
CA ALA A 151 -12.11 12.19 7.01
C ALA A 151 -12.44 10.71 7.29
N GLY A 152 -13.59 10.44 7.93
CA GLY A 152 -14.03 9.09 8.30
C GLY A 152 -14.59 8.26 7.15
N LEU A 153 -14.52 8.75 5.90
CA LEU A 153 -14.82 7.95 4.71
C LEU A 153 -13.55 7.54 3.95
N LEU A 154 -12.41 8.19 4.21
CA LEU A 154 -11.20 7.98 3.42
C LEU A 154 -10.54 6.62 3.65
N HIS A 155 -10.81 5.99 4.80
CA HIS A 155 -10.37 4.62 5.08
C HIS A 155 -10.86 3.61 4.03
N LYS A 156 -11.97 3.91 3.35
CA LYS A 156 -12.57 3.06 2.30
C LYS A 156 -11.65 2.91 1.08
N PHE A 157 -10.73 3.85 0.86
CA PHE A 157 -9.85 3.89 -0.31
C PHE A 157 -8.49 3.23 -0.09
N VAL A 158 -8.22 2.68 1.10
CA VAL A 158 -6.90 2.14 1.48
C VAL A 158 -6.72 0.65 1.17
N ILE A 159 -7.60 0.07 0.32
CA ILE A 159 -7.58 -1.36 -0.06
C ILE A 159 -6.19 -1.83 -0.48
N TRP A 160 -5.66 -1.23 -1.55
CA TRP A 160 -4.40 -1.65 -2.13
C TRP A 160 -3.21 -1.42 -1.19
N PRO A 161 -3.08 -0.25 -0.51
CA PRO A 161 -2.06 -0.08 0.51
C PRO A 161 -2.11 -1.10 1.65
N MET A 162 -3.30 -1.51 2.12
CA MET A 162 -3.42 -2.55 3.15
C MET A 162 -2.96 -3.92 2.66
N VAL A 163 -3.26 -4.28 1.41
CA VAL A 163 -2.77 -5.53 0.81
C VAL A 163 -1.25 -5.52 0.70
N VAL A 164 -0.65 -4.44 0.21
CA VAL A 164 0.81 -4.30 0.12
C VAL A 164 1.46 -4.38 1.50
N GLY A 165 0.91 -3.66 2.49
CA GLY A 165 1.38 -3.74 3.87
C GLY A 165 1.25 -5.15 4.45
N GLY A 166 0.17 -5.86 4.16
CA GLY A 166 -0.06 -7.22 4.63
C GLY A 166 0.92 -8.22 4.04
N ILE A 167 1.23 -8.10 2.74
CA ILE A 167 2.27 -8.90 2.07
C ILE A 167 3.63 -8.65 2.73
N GLN A 168 3.97 -7.39 2.96
CA GLN A 168 5.23 -6.99 3.60
C GLN A 168 5.33 -7.54 5.03
N ALA A 169 4.25 -7.45 5.81
CA ALA A 169 4.17 -8.01 7.16
C ALA A 169 4.30 -9.55 7.16
N ALA A 170 3.66 -10.24 6.21
CA ALA A 170 3.66 -11.70 6.15
C ALA A 170 5.01 -12.28 5.69
N LEU A 171 5.60 -11.69 4.65
CA LEU A 171 6.71 -12.31 3.91
C LEU A 171 8.07 -11.72 4.25
N VAL A 172 8.14 -10.48 4.74
CA VAL A 172 9.43 -9.81 5.02
C VAL A 172 9.65 -9.61 6.51
N HIS A 173 8.67 -9.07 7.22
CA HIS A 173 8.83 -8.75 8.65
C HIS A 173 8.36 -9.87 9.58
N HIS A 174 7.58 -10.84 9.07
CA HIS A 174 6.95 -11.91 9.84
C HIS A 174 6.19 -11.41 11.07
N ASP A 175 5.47 -10.31 10.90
CA ASP A 175 4.82 -9.59 11.99
C ASP A 175 3.35 -10.03 12.14
N GLU A 176 3.13 -11.04 12.98
CA GLU A 176 1.80 -11.57 13.28
C GLU A 176 0.80 -10.52 13.72
N LYS A 177 1.25 -9.53 14.50
CA LYS A 177 0.38 -8.49 15.06
C LYS A 177 -0.13 -7.59 13.93
N ASN A 178 0.77 -7.12 13.08
CA ASN A 178 0.41 -6.25 11.97
C ASN A 178 -0.38 -7.01 10.89
N ILE A 179 -0.11 -8.30 10.67
CA ILE A 179 -0.95 -9.16 9.82
C ILE A 179 -2.38 -9.22 10.36
N ALA A 180 -2.56 -9.54 11.65
CA ALA A 180 -3.88 -9.65 12.26
C ALA A 180 -4.64 -8.31 12.19
N TYR A 181 -3.95 -7.21 12.49
CA TYR A 181 -4.51 -5.86 12.41
C TYR A 181 -5.01 -5.51 11.00
N LEU A 182 -4.17 -5.71 9.98
CA LEU A 182 -4.51 -5.39 8.59
C LEU A 182 -5.64 -6.29 8.06
N CYS A 183 -5.61 -7.59 8.36
CA CYS A 183 -6.68 -8.52 7.98
C CYS A 183 -8.02 -8.14 8.61
N ALA A 184 -8.04 -7.82 9.91
CA ALA A 184 -9.25 -7.38 10.61
C ALA A 184 -9.78 -6.07 10.04
N GLY A 185 -8.91 -5.10 9.77
CA GLY A 185 -9.27 -3.83 9.15
C GLY A 185 -9.88 -4.02 7.75
N MET A 186 -9.26 -4.84 6.90
CA MET A 186 -9.78 -5.16 5.57
C MET A 186 -11.14 -5.85 5.66
N GLN A 187 -11.32 -6.85 6.54
CA GLN A 187 -12.63 -7.48 6.76
C GLN A 187 -13.70 -6.46 7.17
N ALA A 188 -13.41 -5.63 8.16
CA ALA A 188 -14.37 -4.65 8.66
C ALA A 188 -14.78 -3.62 7.58
N ILE A 189 -13.85 -3.22 6.70
CA ILE A 189 -14.17 -2.35 5.57
C ILE A 189 -14.96 -3.09 4.49
N GLY A 190 -14.60 -4.35 4.21
CA GLY A 190 -15.31 -5.20 3.26
C GLY A 190 -16.78 -5.40 3.64
N GLU A 191 -17.04 -5.69 4.92
CA GLU A 191 -18.38 -5.78 5.50
C GLU A 191 -19.14 -4.45 5.42
N GLU A 192 -18.48 -3.34 5.78
CA GLU A 192 -19.07 -2.00 5.73
C GLU A 192 -19.49 -1.59 4.31
N LEU A 193 -18.67 -1.89 3.31
CA LEU A 193 -18.90 -1.52 1.91
C LEU A 193 -19.75 -2.55 1.15
N GLY A 194 -19.99 -3.73 1.71
CA GLY A 194 -20.58 -4.86 0.99
C GLY A 194 -19.72 -5.34 -0.18
N THR A 195 -18.39 -5.17 -0.09
CA THR A 195 -17.45 -5.56 -1.16
C THR A 195 -16.62 -6.77 -0.77
N VAL A 196 -16.52 -7.73 -1.69
CA VAL A 196 -15.73 -8.93 -1.49
C VAL A 196 -14.23 -8.64 -1.68
N SER A 197 -13.85 -7.61 -2.44
CA SER A 197 -12.45 -7.33 -2.74
C SER A 197 -11.62 -7.14 -1.46
N MET A 198 -12.09 -6.35 -0.50
CA MET A 198 -11.36 -6.19 0.77
C MET A 198 -11.20 -7.51 1.54
N ILE A 199 -12.26 -8.33 1.56
CA ILE A 199 -12.25 -9.64 2.22
C ILE A 199 -11.27 -10.58 1.53
N ASP A 200 -11.21 -10.57 0.20
CA ASP A 200 -10.25 -11.36 -0.57
C ASP A 200 -8.81 -10.88 -0.37
N GLY A 201 -8.58 -9.57 -0.17
CA GLY A 201 -7.30 -9.03 0.26
C GLY A 201 -6.85 -9.58 1.62
N ALA A 202 -7.75 -9.61 2.61
CA ALA A 202 -7.47 -10.21 3.92
C ALA A 202 -7.16 -11.71 3.81
N ARG A 203 -7.94 -12.45 3.01
CA ARG A 203 -7.71 -13.89 2.76
C ARG A 203 -6.37 -14.15 2.06
N LEU A 204 -5.98 -13.30 1.11
CA LEU A 204 -4.70 -13.39 0.44
C LEU A 204 -3.55 -13.27 1.45
N VAL A 205 -3.57 -12.24 2.29
CA VAL A 205 -2.53 -11.99 3.29
C VAL A 205 -2.45 -13.14 4.31
N ASP A 206 -3.58 -13.58 4.84
CA ASP A 206 -3.63 -14.72 5.78
C ASP A 206 -3.16 -16.03 5.11
N LYS A 207 -3.50 -16.26 3.84
CA LYS A 207 -2.98 -17.39 3.07
C LYS A 207 -1.48 -17.31 2.90
N LEU A 208 -0.92 -16.16 2.53
CA LEU A 208 0.52 -15.95 2.39
C LEU A 208 1.26 -16.22 3.69
N TRP A 209 0.72 -15.73 4.80
CA TRP A 209 1.26 -15.99 6.14
C TRP A 209 1.32 -17.49 6.48
N ARG A 210 0.22 -18.21 6.26
CA ARG A 210 0.16 -19.67 6.51
C ARG A 210 1.06 -20.46 5.57
N SER A 211 1.10 -20.09 4.30
CA SER A 211 1.98 -20.71 3.31
C SER A 211 3.45 -20.56 3.71
N HIS A 212 3.85 -19.36 4.13
CA HIS A 212 5.19 -19.11 4.66
C HIS A 212 5.50 -19.99 5.89
N LYS A 213 4.58 -20.07 6.86
CA LYS A 213 4.73 -20.97 8.02
C LYS A 213 4.92 -22.46 7.63
N ASN A 214 4.40 -22.85 6.47
CA ASN A 214 4.53 -24.21 5.93
C ASN A 214 5.75 -24.37 5.00
N GLY A 215 6.66 -23.41 4.96
CA GLY A 215 7.89 -23.45 4.15
C GLY A 215 7.68 -23.13 2.66
N PHE A 216 6.54 -22.55 2.28
CA PHE A 216 6.33 -22.06 0.92
C PHE A 216 6.87 -20.64 0.77
N GLU A 217 7.81 -20.47 -0.14
CA GLU A 217 8.35 -19.17 -0.53
C GLU A 217 7.87 -18.79 -1.93
N PRO A 218 7.09 -17.71 -2.08
CA PRO A 218 6.70 -17.23 -3.39
C PRO A 218 7.92 -16.72 -4.15
N THR A 219 8.11 -17.17 -5.39
CA THR A 219 9.35 -16.90 -6.16
C THR A 219 9.38 -15.55 -6.86
N SER A 220 8.25 -14.84 -6.95
CA SER A 220 8.15 -13.52 -7.58
C SER A 220 6.94 -12.76 -7.05
N TRP A 221 6.97 -11.43 -7.20
CA TRP A 221 5.83 -10.57 -6.88
C TRP A 221 4.60 -10.92 -7.72
N ASP A 222 4.77 -11.24 -9.00
CA ASP A 222 3.66 -11.61 -9.89
C ASP A 222 2.98 -12.91 -9.46
N GLY A 223 3.76 -13.90 -9.00
CA GLY A 223 3.23 -15.16 -8.47
C GLY A 223 2.43 -15.00 -7.17
N LEU A 224 2.52 -13.87 -6.48
CA LEU A 224 1.68 -13.58 -5.30
C LEU A 224 0.20 -13.39 -5.67
N PHE A 225 -0.08 -12.96 -6.90
CA PHE A 225 -1.42 -12.55 -7.33
C PHE A 225 -2.08 -13.52 -8.32
N ASP A 226 -1.49 -14.69 -8.58
CA ASP A 226 -2.06 -15.73 -9.46
C ASP A 226 -3.47 -16.22 -9.02
N GLY A 227 -3.91 -15.89 -7.80
CA GLY A 227 -5.28 -16.11 -7.31
C GLY A 227 -6.03 -14.85 -6.88
N ALA A 228 -5.46 -13.66 -7.08
CA ALA A 228 -6.04 -12.37 -6.68
C ALA A 228 -5.57 -11.23 -7.63
N PRO A 229 -5.84 -11.33 -8.94
CA PRO A 229 -5.34 -10.37 -9.93
C PRO A 229 -5.88 -8.95 -9.74
N LEU A 230 -6.96 -8.80 -8.95
CA LEU A 230 -7.57 -7.52 -8.60
C LEU A 230 -6.62 -6.56 -7.87
N PHE A 231 -5.53 -7.07 -7.30
CA PHE A 231 -4.50 -6.27 -6.63
C PHE A 231 -3.20 -6.15 -7.44
N LEU A 232 -3.14 -6.78 -8.62
CA LEU A 232 -2.08 -6.59 -9.58
C LEU A 232 -2.34 -5.23 -10.27
N MET A 233 -1.66 -4.18 -9.82
CA MET A 233 -1.63 -2.91 -10.53
C MET A 233 -0.63 -2.92 -11.68
#